data_AF-A0A940LU95-F1
#
_entry.id   AF-A0A940LU95-F1
#
_cell.length_a   1.000
_cell.length_b   1.000
_cell.length_c   1.000
_cell.angle_alpha   90.00
_cell.angle_beta   90.00
_cell.angle_gamma   90.00
#
_symmetry.space_group_name_H-M   'P 1'
#
loop_
_entity.id
_entity.type
_entity.pdbx_description
1 polymer ?
#
loop_
_entity_poly.entity_id
_entity_poly.type
_entity_poly.pdbx_seq_one_letter_code
_entity_poly.pdbx_strand_id
1 'polypeptide(L)'
;MVDDPTLRAWFFREIFPLEAALTRFIRRNWRNESDVADLRQEIYARIYAAARERLPLQPKPFLFTTARNHLINTAKRGQIVSFEHVADLESSPVAVDILTPERSLTARDELRLVQAGLERLPPRCREVVTLRKIEGLSTREVAARLNVGVDTVEQQMVHGMRALVDFMLGGSGRIRRPSKPRAAKAVQS
;
A
#
# COMPACT_ATOMS: atom_id res chain seq x y z
N MET A 1 -21.18 -6.77 -9.88
CA MET A 1 -21.02 -5.34 -10.20
C MET A 1 -22.06 -4.59 -9.40
N VAL A 2 -21.65 -3.53 -8.70
CA VAL A 2 -22.51 -2.68 -7.87
C VAL A 2 -23.30 -1.76 -8.79
N ASP A 3 -24.59 -1.60 -8.53
CA ASP A 3 -25.45 -0.68 -9.28
C ASP A 3 -25.12 0.80 -8.99
N ASP A 4 -25.41 1.67 -9.95
CA ASP A 4 -25.06 3.10 -9.91
C ASP A 4 -25.68 3.86 -8.71
N PRO A 5 -26.97 3.67 -8.35
CA PRO A 5 -27.54 4.29 -7.16
C PRO A 5 -26.85 3.88 -5.86
N THR A 6 -26.59 2.58 -5.68
CA THR A 6 -25.89 2.07 -4.49
C THR A 6 -24.47 2.60 -4.40
N LEU A 7 -23.75 2.63 -5.53
CA LEU A 7 -22.38 3.14 -5.59
C LEU A 7 -22.33 4.64 -5.28
N ARG A 8 -23.26 5.43 -5.82
CA ARG A 8 -23.40 6.86 -5.52
C ARG A 8 -23.68 7.11 -4.05
N ALA A 9 -24.63 6.39 -3.45
CA ALA A 9 -24.98 6.51 -2.04
C ALA A 9 -23.78 6.17 -1.13
N TRP A 10 -23.07 5.08 -1.44
CA TRP A 10 -21.84 4.70 -0.75
C TRP A 10 -20.77 5.79 -0.87
N PHE A 11 -20.55 6.34 -2.06
CA PHE A 11 -19.53 7.37 -2.28
C PHE A 11 -19.80 8.62 -1.43
N PHE A 12 -21.03 9.12 -1.42
CA PHE A 12 -21.40 10.29 -0.62
C PHE A 12 -21.32 10.03 0.89
N ARG A 13 -21.59 8.81 1.33
CA ARG A 13 -21.54 8.46 2.76
C ARG A 13 -20.12 8.21 3.26
N GLU A 14 -19.29 7.53 2.47
CA GLU A 14 -18.00 6.99 2.95
C GLU A 14 -16.78 7.75 2.42
N ILE A 15 -16.86 8.32 1.20
CA ILE A 15 -15.71 8.93 0.52
C ILE A 15 -15.78 10.45 0.57
N PHE A 16 -16.93 11.03 0.25
CA PHE A 16 -17.10 12.49 0.20
C PHE A 16 -16.74 13.20 1.53
N PRO A 17 -17.08 12.67 2.73
CA PRO A 17 -16.68 13.30 3.99
C PRO A 17 -15.16 13.38 4.22
N LEU A 18 -14.37 12.62 3.46
CA LEU A 18 -12.91 12.62 3.52
C LEU A 18 -12.26 13.65 2.58
N GLU A 19 -13.04 14.44 1.84
CA GLU A 19 -12.54 15.40 0.85
C GLU A 19 -11.48 16.36 1.41
N ALA A 20 -11.72 16.96 2.58
CA ALA A 20 -10.78 17.89 3.20
C ALA A 20 -9.46 17.20 3.56
N ALA A 21 -9.53 15.98 4.10
CA ALA A 21 -8.36 15.18 4.44
C ALA A 21 -7.58 14.73 3.18
N LEU A 22 -8.28 14.36 2.12
CA LEU A 22 -7.69 14.02 0.83
C LEU A 22 -7.00 15.24 0.19
N THR A 23 -7.67 16.39 0.17
CA THR A 23 -7.10 17.63 -0.38
C THR A 23 -5.84 18.03 0.38
N ARG A 24 -5.86 17.97 1.72
CA ARG A 24 -4.67 18.22 2.56
C ARG A 24 -3.55 17.23 2.26
N PHE A 25 -3.89 15.94 2.06
CA PHE A 25 -2.92 14.92 1.69
C PHE A 25 -2.29 15.21 0.32
N ILE A 26 -3.07 15.57 -0.69
CA ILE A 26 -2.53 15.92 -2.02
C ILE A 26 -1.62 17.14 -1.91
N ARG A 27 -2.07 18.23 -1.27
CA ARG A 27 -1.26 19.46 -1.07
C ARG A 27 0.06 19.20 -0.37
N ARG A 28 0.08 18.29 0.60
CA ARG A 28 1.32 17.95 1.32
C ARG A 28 2.31 17.18 0.43
N ASN A 29 1.82 16.46 -0.57
CA ASN A 29 2.61 15.53 -1.39
C ASN A 29 2.77 15.98 -2.85
N TRP A 30 2.18 17.10 -3.23
CA TRP A 30 2.23 17.66 -4.58
C TRP A 30 2.51 19.16 -4.50
N ARG A 31 3.56 19.63 -5.19
CA ARG A 31 4.03 21.02 -5.07
C ARG A 31 3.12 22.03 -5.77
N ASN A 32 2.50 21.64 -6.87
CA ASN A 32 1.73 22.57 -7.69
C ASN A 32 0.27 22.62 -7.22
N GLU A 33 -0.12 23.72 -6.60
CA GLU A 33 -1.47 23.91 -6.06
C GLU A 33 -2.55 23.86 -7.16
N SER A 34 -2.24 24.27 -8.41
CA SER A 34 -3.22 24.25 -9.50
C SER A 34 -3.71 22.84 -9.83
N ASP A 35 -2.88 21.83 -9.60
CA ASP A 35 -3.17 20.45 -10.00
C ASP A 35 -4.01 19.71 -8.94
N VAL A 36 -4.16 20.27 -7.74
CA VAL A 36 -4.79 19.60 -6.59
C VAL A 36 -6.24 19.21 -6.89
N ALA A 37 -6.98 20.11 -7.55
CA ALA A 37 -8.36 19.85 -7.92
C ALA A 37 -8.47 18.70 -8.93
N ASP A 38 -7.63 18.70 -9.96
CA ASP A 38 -7.63 17.70 -11.02
C ASP A 38 -7.20 16.32 -10.48
N LEU A 39 -6.11 16.28 -9.70
CA LEU A 39 -5.65 15.06 -9.03
C LEU A 39 -6.73 14.47 -8.13
N ARG A 40 -7.47 15.31 -7.39
CA ARG A 40 -8.59 14.85 -6.56
C ARG A 40 -9.69 14.22 -7.41
N GLN A 41 -10.08 14.85 -8.51
CA GLN A 41 -11.10 14.32 -9.42
C GLN A 41 -10.66 13.00 -10.05
N GLU A 42 -9.41 12.88 -10.48
CA GLU A 42 -8.87 11.62 -11.00
C GLU A 42 -8.87 10.50 -9.94
N ILE A 43 -8.54 10.83 -8.70
CA ILE A 43 -8.61 9.88 -7.58
C ILE A 43 -10.06 9.43 -7.37
N TYR A 44 -11.03 10.34 -7.37
CA TYR A 44 -12.45 9.97 -7.25
C TYR A 44 -12.92 9.09 -8.41
N ALA A 45 -12.54 9.39 -9.65
CA ALA A 45 -12.87 8.54 -10.80
C ALA A 45 -12.31 7.13 -10.63
N ARG A 46 -11.07 6.98 -10.14
CA ARG A 46 -10.45 5.68 -9.85
C ARG A 46 -11.17 4.92 -8.74
N ILE A 47 -11.54 5.62 -7.66
CA ILE A 47 -12.31 5.05 -6.55
C ILE A 47 -13.66 4.55 -7.04
N TYR A 48 -14.37 5.36 -7.82
CA TYR A 48 -15.68 5.03 -8.37
C TYR A 48 -15.61 3.80 -9.29
N ALA A 49 -14.63 3.78 -10.21
CA ALA A 49 -14.41 2.66 -11.13
C ALA A 49 -14.12 1.34 -10.39
N ALA A 50 -13.24 1.36 -9.39
CA ALA A 50 -12.89 0.17 -8.62
C ALA A 50 -14.02 -0.29 -7.69
N ALA A 51 -14.72 0.65 -7.04
CA ALA A 51 -15.86 0.33 -6.17
C ALA A 51 -17.06 -0.23 -6.94
N ARG A 52 -17.19 0.08 -8.25
CA ARG A 52 -18.21 -0.51 -9.14
C ARG A 52 -18.06 -2.02 -9.29
N GLU A 53 -16.83 -2.54 -9.23
CA GLU A 53 -16.61 -3.99 -9.23
C GLU A 53 -17.02 -4.59 -7.88
N ARG A 54 -16.51 -3.99 -6.79
CA ARG A 54 -16.78 -4.41 -5.42
C ARG A 54 -16.52 -3.27 -4.44
N LEU A 55 -17.47 -3.01 -3.54
CA LEU A 55 -17.28 -2.02 -2.47
C LEU A 55 -16.15 -2.44 -1.52
N PRO A 56 -15.23 -1.52 -1.17
CA PRO A 56 -14.17 -1.81 -0.22
C PRO A 56 -14.72 -1.91 1.21
N LEU A 57 -14.21 -2.87 1.98
CA LEU A 57 -14.54 -3.02 3.41
C LEU A 57 -14.07 -1.85 4.27
N GLN A 58 -12.97 -1.20 3.86
CA GLN A 58 -12.37 -0.07 4.58
C GLN A 58 -12.19 1.12 3.61
N PRO A 59 -13.19 2.03 3.52
CA PRO A 59 -13.20 3.11 2.52
C PRO A 59 -12.03 4.10 2.68
N LYS A 60 -11.68 4.46 3.93
CA LYS A 60 -10.61 5.44 4.20
C LYS A 60 -9.22 4.93 3.77
N PRO A 61 -8.73 3.75 4.20
CA PRO A 61 -7.48 3.18 3.68
C PRO A 61 -7.49 3.01 2.17
N PHE A 62 -8.63 2.62 1.60
CA PHE A 62 -8.80 2.47 0.16
C PHE A 62 -8.61 3.80 -0.58
N LEU A 63 -9.19 4.89 -0.07
CA LEU A 63 -9.04 6.25 -0.61
C LEU A 63 -7.58 6.69 -0.64
N PHE A 64 -6.91 6.66 0.51
CA PHE A 64 -5.54 7.16 0.64
C PHE A 64 -4.51 6.27 -0.06
N THR A 65 -4.75 4.96 -0.15
CA THR A 65 -3.91 4.07 -0.96
C THR A 65 -4.03 4.40 -2.44
N THR A 66 -5.26 4.62 -2.92
CA THR A 66 -5.51 5.02 -4.32
C THR A 66 -4.89 6.37 -4.62
N ALA A 67 -5.04 7.36 -3.72
CA ALA A 67 -4.43 8.67 -3.83
C ALA A 67 -2.90 8.57 -3.92
N ARG A 68 -2.25 7.89 -2.98
CA ARG A 68 -0.80 7.67 -2.98
C ARG A 68 -0.31 7.05 -4.29
N ASN A 69 -0.94 5.96 -4.72
CA ASN A 69 -0.55 5.27 -5.95
C ASN A 69 -0.72 6.17 -7.17
N HIS A 70 -1.78 6.97 -7.21
CA HIS A 70 -2.02 7.91 -8.28
C HIS A 70 -0.92 8.98 -8.33
N LEU A 71 -0.61 9.65 -7.21
CA LEU A 71 0.43 10.69 -7.15
C LEU A 71 1.80 10.15 -7.58
N ILE A 72 2.21 8.97 -7.09
CA ILE A 72 3.47 8.33 -7.48
C ILE A 72 3.50 8.05 -8.99
N ASN A 73 2.43 7.48 -9.54
CA ASN A 73 2.37 7.15 -10.96
C ASN A 73 2.37 8.41 -11.84
N THR A 74 1.66 9.46 -11.44
CA THR A 74 1.62 10.74 -12.16
C THR A 74 3.00 11.40 -12.17
N ALA A 75 3.68 11.45 -11.02
CA ALA A 75 5.03 11.99 -10.92
C ALA A 75 6.05 11.23 -11.79
N LYS A 76 6.00 9.89 -11.76
CA LYS A 76 6.89 9.05 -12.58
C LYS A 76 6.70 9.28 -14.07
N ARG A 77 5.46 9.48 -14.53
CA ARG A 77 5.15 9.72 -15.95
C ARG A 77 5.54 11.11 -16.43
N GLY A 78 5.51 12.11 -15.56
CA GLY A 78 5.77 13.50 -15.92
C GLY A 78 7.23 13.94 -15.93
N GLN A 79 8.19 13.11 -15.48
CA GLN A 79 9.57 13.54 -15.20
C GLN A 79 9.65 14.88 -14.41
N ILE A 80 8.69 15.12 -13.52
CA ILE A 80 8.71 16.30 -12.64
C ILE A 80 9.71 15.97 -11.52
N VAL A 81 10.97 16.35 -11.75
CA VAL A 81 12.05 16.26 -10.78
C VAL A 81 11.84 17.31 -9.70
N SER A 82 11.08 16.94 -8.67
CA SER A 82 11.34 17.40 -7.30
C SER A 82 10.61 16.51 -6.29
N PHE A 83 10.97 15.22 -6.27
CA PHE A 83 10.39 14.23 -5.37
C PHE A 83 11.18 14.08 -4.05
N GLU A 84 11.91 15.10 -3.60
CA GLU A 84 12.65 15.08 -2.33
C GLU A 84 11.76 14.93 -1.09
N HIS A 85 10.44 15.15 -1.20
CA HIS A 85 9.50 14.95 -0.09
C HIS A 85 8.72 13.64 -0.13
N VAL A 86 8.92 12.78 -1.14
CA VAL A 86 8.23 11.48 -1.19
C VAL A 86 9.04 10.36 -0.53
N ALA A 87 10.33 10.59 -0.25
CA ALA A 87 11.10 9.77 0.69
C ALA A 87 10.46 9.76 2.10
N ASP A 88 9.65 10.77 2.44
CA ASP A 88 8.93 10.84 3.72
C ASP A 88 7.54 10.16 3.67
N LEU A 89 7.07 9.80 2.47
CA LEU A 89 5.83 9.03 2.27
C LEU A 89 6.04 7.55 2.66
N GLU A 90 7.28 7.13 2.80
CA GLU A 90 7.71 5.75 3.02
C GLU A 90 7.69 5.34 4.49
N SER A 91 7.54 6.33 5.37
CA SER A 91 7.40 6.20 6.81
C SER A 91 5.93 6.22 7.27
N SER A 92 4.97 6.55 6.40
CA SER A 92 3.57 6.68 6.82
C SER A 92 2.78 5.39 6.56
N PRO A 93 2.45 4.60 7.60
CA PRO A 93 1.43 3.58 7.47
C PRO A 93 0.11 4.30 7.15
N VAL A 94 -0.44 4.04 5.96
CA VAL A 94 -1.75 4.59 5.53
C VAL A 94 -2.93 3.96 6.32
N ALA A 95 -2.61 3.21 7.38
CA ALA A 95 -3.47 3.04 8.53
C ALA A 95 -2.75 3.68 9.72
N VAL A 96 -3.44 4.56 10.44
CA VAL A 96 -3.01 5.26 11.67
C VAL A 96 -2.73 6.76 11.45
N ASP A 97 -3.78 7.50 11.77
CA ASP A 97 -3.78 8.80 12.44
C ASP A 97 -4.01 10.08 11.65
N ILE A 98 -5.27 10.54 11.72
CA ILE A 98 -5.59 11.95 11.70
C ILE A 98 -5.82 12.34 13.18
N LEU A 99 -4.78 12.95 13.77
CA LEU A 99 -4.77 13.93 14.87
C LEU A 99 -5.29 13.49 16.26
N THR A 100 -4.37 13.19 17.20
CA THR A 100 -4.41 13.60 18.64
C THR A 100 -3.01 13.45 19.30
N PRO A 101 -2.62 14.31 20.27
CA PRO A 101 -1.31 14.25 20.95
C PRO A 101 -1.02 12.94 21.69
N GLU A 102 -2.06 12.31 22.25
CA GLU A 102 -1.97 11.07 23.02
C GLU A 102 -1.55 9.86 22.15
N ARG A 103 -1.84 9.89 20.85
CA ARG A 103 -1.49 8.82 19.88
C ARG A 103 -0.08 8.90 19.30
N SER A 104 0.63 10.01 19.52
CA SER A 104 2.00 10.17 19.01
C SER A 104 3.00 9.24 19.72
N LEU A 105 2.71 8.85 20.96
CA LEU A 105 3.44 7.80 21.68
C LEU A 105 3.17 6.43 21.06
N THR A 106 1.90 6.13 20.73
CA THR A 106 1.47 4.89 20.07
C THR A 106 2.09 4.72 18.68
N ALA A 107 2.15 5.79 17.88
CA ALA A 107 2.72 5.74 16.52
C ALA A 107 4.21 5.39 16.50
N ARG A 108 4.99 5.85 17.49
CA ARG A 108 6.42 5.49 17.62
C ARG A 108 6.60 4.04 18.01
N ASP A 109 5.74 3.53 18.88
CA ASP A 109 5.78 2.13 19.30
C ASP A 109 5.28 1.18 18.20
N GLU A 110 4.27 1.58 17.43
CA GLU A 110 3.85 0.88 16.21
C GLU A 110 4.96 0.87 15.15
N LEU A 111 5.66 2.00 14.94
CA LEU A 111 6.77 2.06 14.01
C LEU A 111 7.93 1.13 14.44
N ARG A 112 8.27 1.13 15.74
CA ARG A 112 9.25 0.18 16.30
C ARG A 112 8.83 -1.26 16.10
N LEU A 113 7.54 -1.56 16.27
CA LEU A 113 7.00 -2.90 16.06
C LEU A 113 7.08 -3.33 14.59
N VAL A 114 6.74 -2.44 13.65
CA VAL A 114 6.90 -2.68 12.21
C VAL A 114 8.37 -2.91 11.85
N GLN A 115 9.28 -2.10 12.40
CA GLN A 115 10.71 -2.22 12.14
C GLN A 115 11.28 -3.54 12.68
N ALA A 116 10.91 -3.94 13.90
CA ALA A 116 11.26 -5.24 14.46
C ALA A 116 10.67 -6.40 13.63
N GLY A 117 9.46 -6.23 13.09
CA GLY A 117 8.85 -7.22 12.20
C GLY A 117 9.60 -7.35 10.87
N LEU A 118 10.02 -6.22 10.28
CA LEU A 118 10.82 -6.19 9.05
C LEU A 118 12.15 -6.91 9.24
N GLU A 119 12.83 -6.68 10.35
CA GLU A 119 14.11 -7.32 10.68
C GLU A 119 14.02 -8.84 10.75
N ARG A 120 12.84 -9.38 11.13
CA ARG A 120 12.57 -10.83 11.19
C ARG A 120 12.29 -11.46 9.82
N LEU A 121 12.01 -10.66 8.79
CA LEU A 121 11.82 -11.20 7.45
C LEU A 121 13.16 -11.72 6.88
N PRO A 122 13.13 -12.81 6.09
CA PRO A 122 14.29 -13.24 5.32
C PRO A 122 14.82 -12.11 4.42
N PRO A 123 16.14 -12.02 4.20
CA PRO A 123 16.77 -10.86 3.55
C PRO A 123 16.12 -10.43 2.24
N ARG A 124 15.85 -11.38 1.33
CA ARG A 124 15.19 -11.07 0.05
C ARG A 124 13.74 -10.60 0.19
N CYS A 125 13.02 -11.15 1.16
CA CYS A 125 11.64 -10.75 1.39
C CYS A 125 11.57 -9.36 2.02
N ARG A 126 12.48 -9.08 2.97
CA ARG A 126 12.67 -7.75 3.55
C ARG A 126 12.99 -6.73 2.47
N GLU A 127 13.97 -7.03 1.62
CA GLU A 127 14.38 -6.16 0.51
C GLU A 127 13.22 -5.87 -0.46
N VAL A 128 12.47 -6.88 -0.89
CA VAL A 128 11.29 -6.69 -1.74
C VAL A 128 10.21 -5.83 -1.05
N VAL A 129 9.93 -6.09 0.23
CA VAL A 129 8.94 -5.31 1.00
C VAL A 129 9.41 -3.87 1.18
N THR A 130 10.67 -3.64 1.52
CA THR A 130 11.28 -2.31 1.58
C THR A 130 11.12 -1.61 0.25
N LEU A 131 11.57 -2.20 -0.86
CA LEU A 131 11.50 -1.56 -2.17
C LEU A 131 10.05 -1.20 -2.60
N ARG A 132 9.06 -2.03 -2.23
CA ARG A 132 7.65 -1.81 -2.60
C ARG A 132 6.88 -0.88 -1.67
N LYS A 133 7.13 -0.95 -0.36
CA LYS A 133 6.31 -0.30 0.69
C LYS A 133 6.99 0.91 1.29
N ILE A 134 8.30 0.80 1.44
CA ILE A 134 9.17 1.92 1.74
C ILE A 134 9.37 2.58 0.38
N GLU A 135 10.35 2.19 -0.45
CA GLU A 135 10.86 2.90 -1.66
C GLU A 135 9.86 3.19 -2.81
N GLY A 136 8.61 2.73 -2.71
CA GLY A 136 7.55 3.08 -3.66
C GLY A 136 7.78 2.61 -5.11
N LEU A 137 8.76 1.74 -5.35
CA LEU A 137 8.98 1.12 -6.67
C LEU A 137 7.77 0.25 -7.02
N SER A 138 7.39 0.19 -8.29
CA SER A 138 6.40 -0.76 -8.80
C SER A 138 6.95 -2.19 -8.80
N THR A 139 6.07 -3.19 -8.85
CA THR A 139 6.49 -4.60 -8.92
C THR A 139 7.46 -4.86 -10.08
N ARG A 140 7.27 -4.19 -11.23
CA ARG A 140 8.16 -4.31 -12.40
C ARG A 140 9.53 -3.66 -12.16
N GLU A 141 9.57 -2.50 -11.52
CA GLU A 141 10.83 -1.83 -11.17
C GLU A 141 11.62 -2.64 -10.14
N VAL A 142 10.94 -3.22 -9.15
CA VAL A 142 11.59 -4.13 -8.17
C VAL A 142 12.11 -5.39 -8.84
N ALA A 143 11.31 -5.99 -9.74
CA ALA A 143 11.72 -7.16 -10.51
C ALA A 143 12.99 -6.88 -11.34
N ALA A 144 13.03 -5.74 -12.03
CA ALA A 144 14.20 -5.31 -12.79
C ALA A 144 15.41 -5.03 -11.88
N ARG A 145 15.21 -4.31 -10.76
CA ARG A 145 16.28 -3.92 -9.83
C ARG A 145 16.92 -5.12 -9.14
N LEU A 146 16.12 -6.12 -8.77
CA LEU A 146 16.59 -7.34 -8.11
C LEU A 146 16.93 -8.48 -9.08
N ASN A 147 16.76 -8.26 -10.38
CA ASN A 147 16.93 -9.25 -11.44
C ASN A 147 16.15 -10.57 -11.15
N VAL A 148 14.86 -10.44 -10.85
CA VAL A 148 13.93 -11.54 -10.57
C VAL A 148 12.64 -11.39 -11.38
N GLY A 149 11.85 -12.45 -11.49
CA GLY A 149 10.54 -12.38 -12.15
C GLY A 149 9.51 -11.56 -11.36
N VAL A 150 8.57 -10.92 -12.06
CA VAL A 150 7.44 -10.16 -11.45
C VAL A 150 6.66 -11.05 -10.47
N ASP A 151 6.36 -12.28 -10.85
CA ASP A 151 5.67 -13.27 -10.00
C ASP A 151 6.45 -13.56 -8.71
N THR A 152 7.79 -13.56 -8.78
CA THR A 152 8.64 -13.74 -7.60
C THR A 152 8.48 -12.57 -6.65
N VAL A 153 8.45 -11.34 -7.16
CA VAL A 153 8.22 -10.14 -6.35
C VAL A 153 6.84 -10.20 -5.70
N GLU A 154 5.80 -10.58 -6.43
CA GLU A 154 4.43 -10.70 -5.89
C GLU A 154 4.34 -11.76 -4.78
N GLN A 155 4.95 -12.93 -4.99
CA GLN A 155 5.00 -13.98 -3.97
C GLN A 155 5.75 -13.51 -2.72
N GLN A 156 6.93 -12.92 -2.88
CA GLN A 156 7.69 -12.36 -1.75
C GLN A 156 6.87 -11.28 -1.02
N MET A 157 6.15 -10.42 -1.75
CA MET A 157 5.25 -9.43 -1.16
C MET A 157 4.13 -10.04 -0.33
N VAL A 158 3.44 -11.07 -0.84
CA VAL A 158 2.36 -11.76 -0.11
C VAL A 158 2.92 -12.41 1.16
N HIS A 159 4.04 -13.11 1.05
CA HIS A 159 4.68 -13.79 2.19
C HIS A 159 5.19 -12.81 3.25
N GLY A 160 5.87 -11.75 2.83
CA GLY A 160 6.41 -10.71 3.71
C GLY A 160 5.33 -9.95 4.44
N MET A 161 4.27 -9.52 3.73
CA MET A 161 3.15 -8.81 4.36
C MET A 161 2.39 -9.69 5.36
N ARG A 162 2.18 -10.98 5.05
CA ARG A 162 1.55 -11.91 6.01
C ARG A 162 2.39 -12.10 7.26
N ALA A 163 3.70 -12.28 7.10
CA ALA A 163 4.60 -12.43 8.23
C ALA A 163 4.68 -11.15 9.08
N LEU A 164 4.68 -9.97 8.46
CA LEU A 164 4.62 -8.70 9.18
C LEU A 164 3.33 -8.55 9.99
N VAL A 165 2.18 -8.83 9.38
CA VAL A 165 0.89 -8.74 10.07
C VAL A 165 0.81 -9.76 11.21
N ASP A 166 1.27 -11.00 11.01
CA ASP A 166 1.35 -12.02 12.07
C ASP A 166 2.19 -11.51 13.25
N PHE A 167 3.36 -10.92 12.99
CA PHE A 167 4.22 -10.37 14.03
C PHE A 167 3.56 -9.20 14.78
N MET A 168 2.93 -8.27 14.06
CA MET A 168 2.26 -7.12 14.67
C MET A 168 1.08 -7.52 15.55
N LEU A 169 0.46 -8.67 15.28
CA LEU A 169 -0.64 -9.24 16.09
C LEU A 169 -0.13 -10.13 17.25
N GLY A 170 1.17 -10.12 17.55
CA GLY A 170 1.77 -10.91 18.64
C GLY A 170 2.20 -12.33 18.24
N GLY A 171 2.16 -12.64 16.94
CA GLY A 171 2.60 -13.91 16.37
C GLY A 171 4.11 -14.03 16.16
N SER A 172 4.52 -15.12 15.51
CA SER A 172 5.94 -15.46 15.35
C SER A 172 6.67 -14.63 14.28
N GLY A 173 5.92 -14.09 13.32
CA GLY A 173 6.46 -13.32 12.19
C GLY A 173 7.20 -14.17 11.15
N ARG A 174 6.96 -15.49 11.11
CA ARG A 174 7.69 -16.40 10.22
C ARG A 174 6.97 -16.59 8.90
N ILE A 175 7.73 -16.56 7.80
CA ILE A 175 7.21 -16.93 6.48
C ILE A 175 6.97 -18.45 6.46
N ARG A 176 5.70 -18.86 6.53
CA ARG A 176 5.28 -20.25 6.24
C ARG A 176 5.44 -20.51 4.74
N ARG A 177 6.46 -21.27 4.35
CA ARG A 177 6.52 -21.86 3.00
C ARG A 177 5.50 -22.99 2.90
N PRO A 178 4.67 -23.07 1.85
CA PRO A 178 3.92 -24.28 1.59
C PRO A 178 4.91 -25.41 1.32
N SER A 179 4.82 -26.51 2.07
CA SER A 179 5.61 -27.71 1.80
C SER A 179 5.25 -28.24 0.42
N LYS A 180 6.24 -28.39 -0.46
CA LYS A 180 6.07 -29.08 -1.75
C LYS A 180 5.47 -30.48 -1.46
N PRO A 181 4.40 -30.93 -2.14
CA PRO A 181 3.99 -32.32 -2.04
C PRO A 181 5.15 -33.17 -2.56
N ARG A 182 5.64 -34.08 -1.71
CA ARG A 182 6.72 -35.01 -2.03
C ARG A 182 6.16 -35.96 -3.10
N ALA A 183 6.67 -35.84 -4.33
CA ALA A 183 6.29 -36.73 -5.43
C ALA A 183 6.51 -38.18 -4.99
N ALA A 184 5.42 -38.93 -4.89
CA ALA A 184 5.45 -40.37 -4.67
C ALA A 184 6.02 -41.01 -5.95
N LYS A 185 7.26 -41.50 -5.88
CA LYS A 185 7.73 -42.51 -6.81
C LYS A 185 7.01 -43.81 -6.45
N ALA A 186 5.94 -44.13 -7.17
CA ALA A 186 5.43 -45.49 -7.22
C ALA A 186 6.30 -46.27 -8.21
N VAL A 187 7.04 -47.21 -7.65
CA VAL A 187 7.87 -48.22 -8.31
C VAL A 187 6.95 -49.15 -9.11
N GLN A 188 7.34 -49.42 -10.35
CA GLN A 188 6.84 -50.53 -11.17
C GLN A 188 7.25 -51.85 -10.52
N SER A 189 6.28 -52.75 -10.32
CA SER A 189 6.45 -54.21 -10.27
C SER A 189 5.18 -54.85 -10.79
#